data_AF-A0A0G0UQE7-F1
#
_entry.id   AF-A0A0G0UQE7-F1
#
_cell.length_a   1.000
_cell.length_b   1.000
_cell.length_c   1.000
_cell.angle_alpha   90.00
_cell.angle_beta   90.00
_cell.angle_gamma   90.00
#
_symmetry.space_group_name_H-M   'P 1'
#
loop_
_entity.id
_entity.type
_entity.pdbx_description
1 polymer ?
#
loop_
_entity_poly.entity_id
_entity_poly.type
_entity_poly.pdbx_seq_one_letter_code
_entity_poly.pdbx_strand_id
1 'polypeptide(L)'
;DKEVSIVNLVKVCPYSESSLKRWLKAFRKGGIDALEPKSTQPKTSPQETPIWIKERVIELRKETGLRAKKLHWRLAKQGLAVPVSTIGKILKDEGLTRKYRVS
;
A
#
# COMPACT_ATOMS: atom_id res chain seq x y z
N ASP A 1 -36.58 -3.46 18.69
CA ASP A 1 -35.67 -2.82 17.70
C ASP A 1 -36.38 -2.58 16.38
N LYS A 2 -36.21 -1.40 15.77
CA LYS A 2 -36.78 -1.12 14.45
C LYS A 2 -35.90 -1.79 13.40
N GLU A 3 -36.33 -2.93 12.87
CA GLU A 3 -35.71 -3.53 11.69
C GLU A 3 -35.97 -2.63 10.48
N VAL A 4 -34.95 -1.90 10.03
CA VAL A 4 -35.04 -1.08 8.82
C VAL A 4 -34.61 -1.93 7.63
N SER A 5 -35.47 -2.05 6.62
CA SER A 5 -35.12 -2.73 5.38
C SER A 5 -34.06 -1.93 4.60
N ILE A 6 -33.13 -2.63 3.95
CA ILE A 6 -32.08 -1.98 3.13
C ILE A 6 -32.71 -1.07 2.06
N VAL A 7 -33.86 -1.46 1.50
CA VAL A 7 -34.62 -0.69 0.51
C VAL A 7 -35.02 0.68 1.06
N ASN A 8 -35.46 0.76 2.32
CA ASN A 8 -35.80 2.03 2.95
C ASN A 8 -34.55 2.84 3.29
N LEU A 9 -33.45 2.18 3.64
CA LEU A 9 -32.17 2.85 3.93
C LEU A 9 -31.60 3.54 2.68
N VAL A 10 -31.71 2.92 1.51
CA VAL A 10 -31.25 3.50 0.22
C VAL A 10 -31.98 4.80 -0.12
N LYS A 11 -33.23 4.98 0.33
CA LYS A 11 -34.00 6.21 0.07
C LYS A 11 -33.51 7.40 0.89
N VAL A 12 -32.89 7.15 2.04
CA VAL A 12 -32.43 8.19 2.99
C VAL A 12 -30.92 8.40 2.91
N CYS A 13 -30.18 7.38 2.46
CA CYS A 13 -28.73 7.36 2.44
C CYS A 13 -28.17 7.70 1.04
N PRO A 14 -27.07 8.46 0.93
CA PRO A 14 -26.46 8.80 -0.37
C PRO A 14 -25.72 7.63 -1.04
N TYR A 15 -25.68 6.44 -0.42
CA TYR A 15 -24.94 5.28 -0.91
C TYR A 15 -25.86 4.26 -1.57
N SER A 16 -25.32 3.55 -2.57
CA SER A 16 -26.04 2.50 -3.29
C SER A 16 -26.35 1.27 -2.42
N GLU A 17 -27.40 0.54 -2.80
CA GLU A 17 -27.81 -0.72 -2.15
C GLU A 17 -26.67 -1.73 -2.04
N SER A 18 -25.84 -1.83 -3.09
CA SER A 18 -24.68 -2.72 -3.13
C SER A 18 -23.63 -2.37 -2.07
N SER A 19 -23.43 -1.07 -1.79
CA SER A 19 -22.48 -0.62 -0.77
C SER A 19 -22.98 -0.93 0.64
N LEU A 20 -24.27 -0.71 0.89
CA LEU A 20 -24.91 -1.05 2.17
C LEU A 20 -24.89 -2.56 2.44
N LYS A 21 -25.22 -3.38 1.44
CA LYS A 21 -25.11 -4.85 1.54
C LYS A 21 -23.66 -5.30 1.82
N ARG A 22 -22.67 -4.68 1.18
CA ARG A 22 -21.25 -4.96 1.41
C ARG A 22 -20.85 -4.65 2.85
N TRP A 23 -21.23 -3.48 3.37
CA TRP A 23 -20.95 -3.08 4.75
C TRP A 23 -21.65 -3.99 5.77
N LEU A 24 -22.93 -4.31 5.55
CA LEU A 24 -23.65 -5.24 6.41
C LEU A 24 -22.98 -6.62 6.45
N LYS A 25 -22.52 -7.13 5.30
CA LYS A 25 -21.78 -8.40 5.22
C LYS A 25 -20.44 -8.31 5.97
N ALA A 26 -19.72 -7.20 5.84
CA ALA A 26 -18.46 -6.98 6.55
C ALA A 26 -18.68 -6.91 8.07
N PHE A 27 -19.66 -6.13 8.51
CA PHE A 27 -20.05 -5.99 9.91
C PHE A 27 -20.45 -7.32 10.55
N ARG A 28 -21.25 -8.14 9.85
CA ARG A 28 -21.61 -9.49 10.33
C ARG A 28 -20.41 -10.43 10.47
N LYS A 29 -19.33 -10.19 9.71
CA LYS A 29 -18.15 -11.06 9.70
C LYS A 29 -17.13 -10.69 10.78
N GLY A 30 -17.04 -9.42 11.18
CA GLY A 30 -15.99 -8.99 12.12
C GLY A 30 -16.29 -7.67 12.83
N GLY A 31 -17.57 -7.36 13.05
CA GLY A 31 -18.01 -6.18 13.79
C GLY A 31 -17.59 -4.86 13.13
N ILE A 32 -17.38 -3.86 13.97
CA ILE A 32 -17.01 -2.50 13.55
C ILE A 32 -15.64 -2.51 12.86
N ASP A 33 -14.67 -3.28 13.36
CA ASP A 33 -13.32 -3.37 12.80
C ASP A 33 -13.31 -3.87 11.35
N ALA A 34 -14.27 -4.71 10.97
CA ALA A 34 -14.39 -5.19 9.59
C ALA A 34 -14.88 -4.13 8.60
N LEU A 35 -15.42 -3.00 9.07
CA LEU A 35 -15.80 -1.86 8.24
C LEU A 35 -14.60 -0.98 7.88
N GLU A 36 -13.45 -1.15 8.55
CA GLU A 36 -12.25 -0.43 8.20
C GLU A 36 -11.81 -0.76 6.76
N PRO A 37 -11.47 0.27 5.96
CA PRO A 37 -11.03 0.07 4.59
C PRO A 37 -9.72 -0.71 4.56
N LYS A 38 -9.77 -1.93 4.05
CA LYS A 38 -8.59 -2.78 3.86
C LYS A 38 -7.83 -2.34 2.62
N SER A 39 -6.50 -2.48 2.67
CA SER A 39 -5.65 -2.25 1.50
C SER A 39 -6.10 -3.10 0.33
N THR A 40 -6.28 -2.48 -0.83
CA THR A 40 -6.55 -3.15 -2.11
C THR A 40 -5.28 -3.67 -2.78
N GLN A 41 -4.11 -3.44 -2.16
CA GLN A 41 -2.85 -3.89 -2.72
C GLN A 41 -2.80 -5.42 -2.75
N PRO A 42 -2.36 -6.03 -3.86
CA PRO A 42 -2.15 -7.47 -3.91
C PRO A 42 -1.15 -7.90 -2.83
N LYS A 43 -1.45 -9.01 -2.15
CA LYS A 43 -0.59 -9.58 -1.11
C LYS A 43 0.73 -10.12 -1.67
N THR A 44 0.74 -10.51 -2.94
CA THR A 44 1.88 -11.10 -3.65
C THR A 44 1.93 -10.57 -5.08
N SER A 45 3.13 -10.30 -5.58
CA SER A 45 3.38 -9.95 -6.98
C SER A 45 4.16 -11.09 -7.64
N PRO A 46 3.72 -11.64 -8.79
CA PRO A 46 4.48 -12.67 -9.50
C PRO A 46 5.89 -12.23 -9.92
N GLN A 47 6.09 -10.92 -10.10
CA GLN A 47 7.37 -10.30 -10.44
C GLN A 47 7.95 -9.56 -9.24
N GLU A 48 7.75 -10.10 -8.05
CA GLU A 48 8.32 -9.51 -6.84
C GLU A 48 9.85 -9.46 -6.96
N THR A 49 10.39 -8.29 -6.61
CA THR A 49 11.83 -8.10 -6.61
C THR A 49 12.46 -9.10 -5.64
N PRO A 50 13.45 -9.91 -6.09
CA PRO A 50 14.13 -10.86 -5.22
C PRO A 50 14.62 -10.20 -3.94
N ILE A 51 14.55 -10.94 -2.83
CA ILE A 51 14.88 -10.44 -1.48
C ILE A 51 16.28 -9.80 -1.45
N TRP A 52 17.27 -10.46 -2.07
CA TRP A 52 18.65 -9.99 -2.13
C TRP A 52 18.80 -8.62 -2.82
N ILE A 53 17.95 -8.29 -3.81
CA ILE A 53 17.97 -6.95 -4.45
C ILE A 53 17.42 -5.91 -3.47
N LYS A 54 16.36 -6.23 -2.73
CA LYS A 54 15.80 -5.33 -1.71
C LYS A 54 16.83 -5.02 -0.63
N GLU A 55 17.49 -6.06 -0.11
CA GLU A 55 18.56 -5.92 0.89
C GLU A 55 19.69 -5.03 0.36
N ARG A 56 20.16 -5.30 -0.88
CA ARG A 56 21.22 -4.49 -1.48
C ARG A 56 20.83 -3.01 -1.64
N VAL A 57 19.58 -2.73 -2.02
CA VAL A 57 19.05 -1.36 -2.11
C VAL A 57 19.02 -0.69 -0.73
N ILE A 58 18.61 -1.42 0.31
CA ILE A 58 18.52 -0.92 1.70
C ILE A 58 19.92 -0.64 2.25
N GLU A 59 20.87 -1.55 2.08
CA GLU A 59 22.27 -1.37 2.47
C GLU A 59 22.85 -0.11 1.83
N LEU A 60 22.79 -0.01 0.50
CA LEU A 60 23.31 1.15 -0.22
C LEU A 60 22.63 2.45 0.21
N ARG A 61 21.34 2.41 0.54
CA ARG A 61 20.64 3.59 1.08
C ARG A 61 21.18 4.00 2.44
N LYS A 62 21.41 3.04 3.35
CA LYS A 62 21.95 3.28 4.70
C LYS A 62 23.39 3.79 4.66
N GLU A 63 24.23 3.20 3.82
CA GLU A 63 25.63 3.60 3.66
C GLU A 63 25.78 4.99 3.04
N THR A 64 25.01 5.28 1.98
CA THR A 64 25.29 6.43 1.11
C THR A 64 24.35 7.61 1.33
N GLY A 65 23.16 7.37 1.90
CA GLY A 65 22.12 8.40 2.03
C GLY A 65 21.60 8.96 0.70
N LEU A 66 21.89 8.31 -0.44
CA LEU A 66 21.56 8.80 -1.78
C LEU A 66 20.10 8.55 -2.18
N ARG A 67 19.57 9.44 -3.03
CA ARG A 67 18.20 9.33 -3.57
C ARG A 67 18.10 8.17 -4.59
N ALA A 68 16.87 7.70 -4.84
CA ALA A 68 16.57 6.57 -5.72
C ALA A 68 17.27 6.63 -7.10
N LYS A 69 17.30 7.79 -7.76
CA LYS A 69 17.96 7.95 -9.07
C LYS A 69 19.48 7.68 -9.01
N LYS A 70 20.15 8.10 -7.94
CA LYS A 70 21.59 7.85 -7.76
C LYS A 70 21.87 6.40 -7.38
N LEU A 71 21.01 5.80 -6.57
CA LEU A 71 21.09 4.36 -6.25
C LEU A 71 20.90 3.51 -7.50
N HIS A 72 19.96 3.86 -8.38
CA HIS A 72 19.77 3.20 -9.67
C HIS A 72 21.06 3.18 -10.50
N TRP A 73 21.75 4.33 -10.62
CA TRP A 73 23.01 4.38 -11.37
C TRP A 73 24.12 3.54 -10.73
N ARG A 74 24.20 3.49 -9.39
CA ARG A 74 25.19 2.65 -8.70
C ARG A 74 24.89 1.16 -8.88
N LEU A 75 23.62 0.77 -8.79
CA LEU A 75 23.18 -0.60 -9.03
C LEU A 75 23.43 -1.01 -10.48
N ALA A 76 23.10 -0.14 -11.44
CA ALA A 76 23.39 -0.38 -12.85
C ALA A 76 24.88 -0.61 -13.11
N LYS A 77 25.78 0.13 -12.44
CA LYS A 77 27.24 -0.11 -12.50
C LYS A 77 27.67 -1.45 -11.91
N GLN A 78 26.90 -2.00 -10.97
CA GLN A 78 27.12 -3.32 -10.37
C GLN A 78 26.44 -4.45 -11.19
N GLY A 79 25.89 -4.14 -12.37
CA GLY A 79 25.16 -5.11 -13.21
C GLY A 79 23.69 -5.30 -12.83
N LEU A 80 23.16 -4.50 -11.90
CA LEU A 80 21.81 -4.62 -11.36
C LEU A 80 20.89 -3.57 -11.95
N ALA A 81 20.15 -3.94 -13.00
CA ALA A 81 19.18 -3.07 -13.65
C ALA A 81 17.83 -3.04 -12.90
N VAL A 82 17.76 -2.28 -11.81
CA VAL A 82 16.52 -2.09 -11.04
C VAL A 82 15.88 -0.75 -11.40
N PRO A 83 14.61 -0.67 -11.84
CA PRO A 83 13.97 0.59 -12.16
C PRO A 83 13.93 1.56 -10.97
N VAL A 84 14.07 2.86 -11.24
CA VAL A 84 14.04 3.92 -10.21
C VAL A 84 12.73 3.88 -9.41
N SER A 85 11.61 3.58 -10.06
CA SER A 85 10.29 3.43 -9.42
C SER A 85 10.27 2.30 -8.40
N THR A 86 10.91 1.17 -8.71
CA THR A 86 11.02 0.01 -7.82
C THR A 86 11.88 0.33 -6.61
N ILE A 87 13.02 1.00 -6.82
CA ILE A 87 13.86 1.49 -5.72
C ILE A 87 13.06 2.47 -4.85
N GLY A 88 12.33 3.41 -5.45
CA GLY A 88 11.49 4.35 -4.72
C GLY A 88 10.41 3.66 -3.88
N LYS A 89 9.77 2.62 -4.43
CA LYS A 89 8.78 1.79 -3.73
C LYS A 89 9.43 1.07 -2.54
N ILE A 90 10.54 0.37 -2.75
CA ILE A 90 11.29 -0.32 -1.68
C ILE A 90 11.63 0.66 -0.55
N LEU A 91 12.16 1.84 -0.89
CA LEU A 91 12.50 2.86 0.11
C LEU A 91 11.30 3.42 0.87
N LYS A 92 10.13 3.48 0.23
CA LYS A 92 8.88 3.94 0.85
C LYS A 92 8.32 2.88 1.79
N ASP A 93 8.29 1.63 1.33
CA ASP A 93 7.80 0.49 2.11
C ASP A 93 8.66 0.28 3.37
N GLU A 94 9.98 0.49 3.27
CA GLU A 94 10.93 0.42 4.39
C GLU A 94 11.01 1.72 5.24
N GLY A 95 10.25 2.76 4.90
CA GLY A 95 10.25 4.04 5.64
C GLY A 95 11.55 4.85 5.54
N LEU A 96 12.44 4.55 4.58
CA LEU A 96 13.74 5.22 4.37
C LEU A 96 13.66 6.50 3.52
N THR A 97 12.44 6.99 3.28
CA THR A 97 12.18 8.28 2.63
C THR A 97 12.40 9.43 3.60
N ARG A 98 12.98 10.55 3.12
CA ARG A 98 13.09 11.76 3.95
C ARG A 98 11.68 12.28 4.25
N LYS A 99 11.39 12.54 5.53
CA LYS A 99 10.22 13.32 5.92
C LYS A 99 10.49 14.79 5.59
N TYR A 100 9.61 15.40 4.79
CA TYR A 100 9.66 16.83 4.54
C TYR A 100 9.23 17.55 5.83
N ARG A 101 9.96 18.57 6.27
CA ARG A 101 9.51 19.42 7.38
C ARG A 101 8.33 20.24 6.88
N VAL A 102 7.16 19.99 7.45
CA VAL A 102 6.03 20.92 7.34
C VAL A 102 6.20 21.87 8.53
N SER A 103 6.52 23.13 8.25
CA SER A 103 6.60 24.21 9.24
C SER A 103 5.20 24.68 9.65
#